data_AF-A0A8B3F4E8-F1
#
_entry.id   AF-A0A8B3F4E8-F1
#
_cell.length_a   1.000
_cell.length_b   1.000
_cell.length_c   1.000
_cell.angle_alpha   90.00
_cell.angle_beta   90.00
_cell.angle_gamma   90.00
#
_symmetry.space_group_name_H-M   'P 1'
#
loop_
_entity.id
_entity.type
_entity.pdbx_description
1 polymer ?
#
loop_
_entity_poly.entity_id
_entity_poly.type
_entity_poly.pdbx_seq_one_letter_code
_entity_poly.pdbx_strand_id
1 'polypeptide(L)'
;MDIRKDLESVAPYISRLLSVGEEFRSFDRDWSHLKNREDFRFVSRVPQQERHKVEAVYACGRDMAIYMYGSLLAINDDFSRYPTLTAIIEAFKNSWVYGNYDQDIPHVAKSICEKHHVNLWSVDQMVVLFKKQEQLLAAVRVTLQMLKNSDLYKMENGIAIMRQEANIHVSGVSGSSININSSGATANVANNYNEPAIFADLISAIKSNYFDSETELNLIDNVHALAASHRGGSFKDAYKDFMQNISAHITVFTPFISGLSALL
;
A
#
# COMPACT_ATOMS: atom_id res chain seq x y z
N MET A 1 -7.85 -3.25 -15.51
CA MET A 1 -7.04 -4.42 -15.85
C MET A 1 -7.66 -5.60 -15.11
N ASP A 2 -8.11 -6.61 -15.83
CA ASP A 2 -8.79 -7.75 -15.19
C ASP A 2 -7.76 -8.59 -14.44
N ILE A 3 -8.01 -8.82 -13.15
CA ILE A 3 -7.15 -9.65 -12.31
C ILE A 3 -7.42 -11.12 -12.62
N ARG A 4 -6.37 -11.93 -12.73
CA ARG A 4 -6.50 -13.39 -12.91
C ARG A 4 -7.39 -14.02 -11.84
N LYS A 5 -8.26 -14.94 -12.26
CA LYS A 5 -9.38 -15.47 -11.45
C LYS A 5 -8.96 -16.14 -10.15
N ASP A 6 -7.81 -16.79 -10.13
CA ASP A 6 -7.26 -17.43 -8.94
C ASP A 6 -6.82 -16.44 -7.85
N LEU A 7 -6.63 -15.16 -8.20
CA LEU A 7 -6.32 -14.08 -7.26
C LEU A 7 -7.54 -13.18 -6.97
N GLU A 8 -8.75 -13.56 -7.39
CA GLU A 8 -9.95 -12.72 -7.29
C GLU A 8 -10.28 -12.32 -5.84
N SER A 9 -10.11 -13.23 -4.89
CA SER A 9 -10.34 -12.97 -3.46
C SER A 9 -9.40 -11.91 -2.87
N VAL A 10 -8.28 -11.63 -3.52
CA VAL A 10 -7.28 -10.62 -3.13
C VAL A 10 -7.09 -9.54 -4.20
N ALA A 11 -8.01 -9.44 -5.17
CA ALA A 11 -7.91 -8.53 -6.31
C ALA A 11 -7.61 -7.06 -5.96
N PRO A 12 -8.15 -6.47 -4.87
CA PRO A 12 -7.80 -5.10 -4.49
C PRO A 12 -6.30 -4.90 -4.22
N TYR A 13 -5.66 -5.88 -3.58
CA TYR A 13 -4.23 -5.82 -3.27
C TYR A 13 -3.37 -6.05 -4.52
N ILE A 14 -3.79 -6.96 -5.40
CA ILE A 14 -3.11 -7.17 -6.69
C ILE A 14 -3.22 -5.92 -7.56
N SER A 15 -4.41 -5.33 -7.66
CA SER A 15 -4.60 -4.07 -8.40
C SER A 15 -3.69 -2.96 -7.86
N ARG A 16 -3.51 -2.86 -6.54
CA ARG A 16 -2.59 -1.89 -5.95
C ARG A 16 -1.14 -2.14 -6.37
N LEU A 17 -0.67 -3.39 -6.37
CA LEU A 17 0.68 -3.74 -6.83
C LEU A 17 0.89 -3.38 -8.31
N LEU A 18 -0.11 -3.66 -9.15
CA LEU A 18 -0.07 -3.33 -10.58
C LEU A 18 -0.01 -1.81 -10.81
N SER A 19 -0.84 -1.03 -10.09
CA SER A 19 -0.79 0.43 -10.17
C SER A 19 0.57 0.99 -9.76
N VAL A 20 1.20 0.45 -8.70
CA VAL A 20 2.57 0.84 -8.33
C VAL A 20 3.57 0.44 -9.43
N GLY A 21 3.36 -0.70 -10.09
CA GLY A 21 4.15 -1.11 -11.26
C GLY A 21 4.10 -0.10 -12.40
N GLU A 22 2.92 0.46 -12.71
CA GLU A 22 2.79 1.51 -13.73
C GLU A 22 3.51 2.81 -13.34
N GLU A 23 3.49 3.19 -12.06
CA GLU A 23 4.28 4.32 -11.57
C GLU A 23 5.79 4.09 -11.80
N PHE A 24 6.31 2.90 -11.47
CA PHE A 24 7.71 2.55 -11.76
C PHE A 24 8.03 2.54 -13.26
N ARG A 25 7.07 2.15 -14.11
CA ARG A 25 7.26 2.20 -15.57
C ARG A 25 7.48 3.64 -16.04
N SER A 26 6.76 4.60 -15.46
CA SER A 26 6.95 6.02 -15.79
C SER A 26 8.35 6.52 -15.44
N PHE A 27 8.95 6.01 -14.36
CA PHE A 27 10.26 6.43 -13.89
C PHE A 27 11.41 6.02 -14.81
N ASP A 28 11.32 4.93 -15.57
CA ASP A 28 12.37 4.55 -16.53
C ASP A 28 12.63 5.68 -17.55
N ARG A 29 11.54 6.31 -18.03
CA ARG A 29 11.62 7.46 -18.92
C ARG A 29 12.27 8.65 -18.22
N ASP A 30 11.90 8.93 -16.98
CA ASP A 30 12.40 10.07 -16.22
C ASP A 30 13.90 9.91 -15.91
N TRP A 31 14.35 8.71 -15.52
CA TRP A 31 15.76 8.40 -15.36
C TRP A 31 16.55 8.62 -16.65
N SER A 32 16.04 8.10 -17.78
CA SER A 32 16.67 8.28 -19.08
C SER A 32 16.75 9.76 -19.48
N HIS A 33 15.70 10.53 -19.18
CA HIS A 33 15.68 11.97 -19.40
C HIS A 33 16.77 12.69 -18.61
N LEU A 34 16.82 12.49 -17.29
CA LEU A 34 17.79 13.12 -16.39
C LEU A 34 19.23 12.79 -16.79
N LYS A 35 19.51 11.57 -17.26
CA LYS A 35 20.84 11.15 -17.68
C LYS A 35 21.28 11.76 -19.01
N ASN A 36 20.37 11.88 -19.97
CA ASN A 36 20.74 12.13 -21.37
C ASN A 36 20.36 13.51 -21.90
N ARG A 37 19.37 14.17 -21.29
CA ARG A 37 18.80 15.42 -21.81
C ARG A 37 19.10 16.65 -20.95
N GLU A 38 19.61 16.42 -19.75
CA GLU A 38 19.92 17.47 -18.78
C GLU A 38 21.44 17.70 -18.65
N ASP A 39 21.86 18.21 -17.52
CA ASP A 39 23.24 18.61 -17.23
C ASP A 39 24.16 17.45 -16.78
N PHE A 40 23.65 16.20 -16.72
CA PHE A 40 24.40 15.04 -16.24
C PHE A 40 25.70 14.77 -17.02
N ARG A 41 25.78 15.20 -18.29
CA ARG A 41 27.03 15.10 -19.08
C ARG A 41 28.23 15.79 -18.40
N PHE A 42 27.99 16.75 -17.51
CA PHE A 42 29.03 17.46 -16.76
C PHE A 42 29.51 16.69 -15.52
N VAL A 43 29.01 15.47 -15.27
CA VAL A 43 29.61 14.52 -14.32
C VAL A 43 31.08 14.22 -14.64
N SER A 44 31.51 14.46 -15.89
CA SER A 44 32.91 14.41 -16.30
C SER A 44 33.83 15.36 -15.52
N ARG A 45 33.28 16.43 -14.91
CA ARG A 45 34.01 17.36 -14.03
C ARG A 45 34.37 16.75 -12.68
N VAL A 46 33.69 15.67 -12.26
CA VAL A 46 34.06 14.89 -11.08
C VAL A 46 35.30 14.04 -11.40
N PRO A 47 36.31 13.98 -10.53
CA PRO A 47 37.49 13.14 -10.72
C PRO A 47 37.14 11.69 -11.02
N GLN A 48 37.89 11.08 -11.95
CA GLN A 48 37.59 9.76 -12.48
C GLN A 48 37.47 8.69 -11.39
N GLN A 49 38.30 8.73 -10.33
CA GLN A 49 38.23 7.77 -9.23
C GLN A 49 36.94 7.82 -8.40
N GLU A 50 36.19 8.92 -8.40
CA GLU A 50 34.97 9.10 -7.61
C GLU A 50 33.71 9.23 -8.48
N ARG A 51 33.88 9.47 -9.79
CA ARG A 51 32.78 9.65 -10.76
C ARG A 51 31.77 8.51 -10.75
N HIS A 52 32.24 7.26 -10.70
CA HIS A 52 31.37 6.08 -10.71
C HIS A 52 30.38 6.07 -9.54
N LYS A 53 30.71 6.70 -8.41
CA LYS A 53 29.82 6.80 -7.25
C LYS A 53 28.69 7.81 -7.47
N VAL A 54 28.93 8.85 -8.26
CA VAL A 54 27.87 9.77 -8.72
C VAL A 54 27.02 9.08 -9.78
N GLU A 55 27.63 8.34 -10.70
CA GLU A 55 26.92 7.58 -11.74
C GLU A 55 26.04 6.45 -11.18
N ALA A 56 26.38 5.92 -10.00
CA ALA A 56 25.60 4.90 -9.31
C ALA A 56 24.16 5.34 -9.00
N VAL A 57 23.90 6.65 -8.80
CA VAL A 57 22.53 7.14 -8.55
C VAL A 57 21.61 6.88 -9.74
N TYR A 58 22.13 7.07 -10.96
CA TYR A 58 21.41 6.75 -12.18
C TYR A 58 21.31 5.25 -12.39
N ALA A 59 22.43 4.53 -12.28
CA ALA A 59 22.48 3.10 -12.60
C ALA A 59 21.56 2.30 -11.68
N CYS A 60 21.72 2.44 -10.36
CA CYS A 60 20.87 1.76 -9.39
C CYS A 60 19.43 2.30 -9.45
N GLY A 61 19.25 3.61 -9.56
CA GLY A 61 17.91 4.21 -9.61
C GLY A 61 17.07 3.69 -10.79
N ARG A 62 17.65 3.63 -11.98
CA ARG A 62 16.98 3.15 -13.18
C ARG A 62 16.76 1.63 -13.18
N ASP A 63 17.74 0.86 -12.74
CA ASP A 63 17.60 -0.59 -12.62
C ASP A 63 16.45 -0.94 -11.64
N MET A 64 16.18 -0.07 -10.65
CA MET A 64 15.05 -0.22 -9.70
C MET A 64 13.73 -0.11 -10.43
N ALA A 65 13.60 0.97 -11.20
CA ALA A 65 12.40 1.22 -11.98
C ALA A 65 12.11 0.03 -12.89
N ILE A 66 13.12 -0.43 -13.63
CA ILE A 66 13.00 -1.53 -14.59
C ILE A 66 12.61 -2.84 -13.91
N TYR A 67 13.34 -3.22 -12.86
CA TYR A 67 13.06 -4.44 -12.11
C TYR A 67 11.66 -4.42 -11.50
N MET A 68 11.29 -3.29 -10.87
CA MET A 68 10.03 -3.18 -10.14
C MET A 68 8.83 -3.14 -11.07
N TYR A 69 8.83 -2.34 -12.14
CA TYR A 69 7.69 -2.36 -13.07
C TYR A 69 7.55 -3.73 -13.73
N GLY A 70 8.67 -4.33 -14.15
CA GLY A 70 8.66 -5.62 -14.84
C GLY A 70 8.11 -6.72 -13.93
N SER A 71 8.58 -6.78 -12.69
CA SER A 71 8.16 -7.79 -11.72
C SER A 71 6.73 -7.57 -11.22
N LEU A 72 6.32 -6.32 -10.96
CA LEU A 72 4.97 -6.04 -10.44
C LEU A 72 3.89 -6.27 -11.50
N LEU A 73 4.11 -5.83 -12.74
CA LEU A 73 3.12 -5.97 -13.80
C LEU A 73 2.99 -7.43 -14.25
N ALA A 74 4.09 -8.18 -14.24
CA ALA A 74 4.11 -9.60 -14.60
C ALA A 74 3.33 -10.50 -13.62
N ILE A 75 2.97 -10.03 -12.42
CA ILE A 75 2.19 -10.79 -11.43
C ILE A 75 0.88 -11.33 -12.04
N ASN A 76 0.28 -10.58 -12.97
CA ASN A 76 -1.05 -10.88 -13.49
C ASN A 76 -1.04 -11.80 -14.72
N ASP A 77 0.06 -11.93 -15.44
CA ASP A 77 0.13 -12.64 -16.73
C ASP A 77 1.28 -13.66 -16.85
N ASP A 78 2.37 -13.53 -16.08
CA ASP A 78 3.47 -14.49 -16.07
C ASP A 78 3.24 -15.64 -15.05
N PHE A 79 2.41 -16.59 -15.44
CA PHE A 79 2.13 -17.81 -14.65
C PHE A 79 3.37 -18.69 -14.43
N SER A 80 4.41 -18.55 -15.26
CA SER A 80 5.64 -19.35 -15.12
C SER A 80 6.46 -18.90 -13.91
N ARG A 81 6.48 -17.58 -13.67
CA ARG A 81 7.17 -16.95 -12.53
C ARG A 81 6.28 -16.81 -11.30
N TYR A 82 4.98 -16.60 -11.51
CA TYR A 82 4.00 -16.30 -10.47
C TYR A 82 2.82 -17.27 -10.51
N PRO A 83 3.02 -18.58 -10.31
CA PRO A 83 1.94 -19.56 -10.40
C PRO A 83 0.88 -19.43 -9.30
N THR A 84 1.25 -18.93 -8.11
CA THR A 84 0.38 -18.83 -6.91
C THR A 84 0.63 -17.54 -6.14
N LEU A 85 -0.26 -17.19 -5.19
CA LEU A 85 -0.04 -16.04 -4.32
C LEU A 85 1.24 -16.17 -3.49
N THR A 86 1.54 -17.39 -3.03
CA THR A 86 2.76 -17.72 -2.30
C THR A 86 3.99 -17.43 -3.16
N ALA A 87 4.02 -17.90 -4.41
CA ALA A 87 5.14 -17.65 -5.31
C ALA A 87 5.36 -16.15 -5.58
N ILE A 88 4.28 -15.37 -5.69
CA ILE A 88 4.34 -13.91 -5.80
C ILE A 88 5.07 -13.31 -4.61
N ILE A 89 4.65 -13.64 -3.38
CA ILE A 89 5.25 -13.07 -2.16
C ILE A 89 6.72 -13.49 -2.01
N GLU A 90 7.03 -14.77 -2.26
CA GLU A 90 8.39 -15.31 -2.16
C GLU A 90 9.35 -14.63 -3.14
N ALA A 91 8.89 -14.34 -4.37
CA ALA A 91 9.71 -13.72 -5.41
C ALA A 91 10.26 -12.33 -5.01
N PHE A 92 9.62 -11.63 -4.07
CA PHE A 92 10.07 -10.31 -3.62
C PHE A 92 10.97 -10.35 -2.38
N LYS A 93 11.10 -11.47 -1.65
CA LYS A 93 11.82 -11.51 -0.35
C LYS A 93 13.25 -10.99 -0.39
N ASN A 94 13.99 -11.30 -1.44
CA ASN A 94 15.39 -10.88 -1.61
C ASN A 94 15.54 -9.73 -2.61
N SER A 95 14.45 -9.02 -2.90
CA SER A 95 14.43 -7.91 -3.85
C SER A 95 14.60 -6.57 -3.14
N TRP A 96 14.59 -5.50 -3.92
CA TRP A 96 14.75 -4.13 -3.42
C TRP A 96 13.59 -3.69 -2.54
N VAL A 97 12.43 -4.36 -2.63
CA VAL A 97 11.30 -4.19 -1.70
C VAL A 97 11.75 -4.34 -0.24
N TYR A 98 12.74 -5.19 0.06
CA TYR A 98 13.27 -5.40 1.42
C TYR A 98 14.67 -4.80 1.62
N GLY A 99 15.05 -3.81 0.82
CA GLY A 99 16.29 -3.06 1.04
C GLY A 99 17.56 -3.74 0.52
N ASN A 100 17.44 -4.67 -0.44
CA ASN A 100 18.60 -5.28 -1.10
C ASN A 100 19.28 -4.34 -2.13
N TYR A 101 19.61 -3.13 -1.69
CA TYR A 101 20.34 -2.10 -2.44
C TYR A 101 21.05 -1.16 -1.43
N ASP A 102 22.08 -0.46 -1.88
CA ASP A 102 22.77 0.52 -1.04
C ASP A 102 21.95 1.82 -0.92
N GLN A 103 21.42 2.07 0.27
CA GLN A 103 20.57 3.23 0.58
C GLN A 103 21.35 4.55 0.63
N ASP A 104 22.68 4.49 0.76
CA ASP A 104 23.53 5.68 0.86
C ASP A 104 23.90 6.25 -0.51
N ILE A 105 23.62 5.54 -1.62
CA ILE A 105 23.91 5.99 -2.99
C ILE A 105 23.51 7.45 -3.24
N PRO A 106 22.27 7.90 -2.94
CA PRO A 106 21.87 9.29 -3.19
C PRO A 106 22.69 10.30 -2.36
N HIS A 107 23.00 9.97 -1.11
CA HIS A 107 23.80 10.82 -0.23
C HIS A 107 25.25 10.90 -0.69
N VAL A 108 25.85 9.76 -1.05
CA VAL A 108 27.21 9.67 -1.58
C VAL A 108 27.36 10.47 -2.88
N ALA A 109 26.40 10.34 -3.81
CA ALA A 109 26.40 11.09 -5.06
C ALA A 109 26.41 12.61 -4.80
N LYS A 110 25.52 13.08 -3.90
CA LYS A 110 25.42 14.49 -3.54
C LYS A 110 26.68 15.02 -2.86
N SER A 111 27.21 14.27 -1.89
CA SER A 111 28.43 14.63 -1.15
C SER A 111 29.66 14.77 -2.07
N ILE A 112 29.78 13.90 -3.08
CA ILE A 112 30.89 13.99 -4.05
C ILE A 112 30.72 15.20 -4.97
N CYS A 113 29.51 15.48 -5.44
CA CYS A 113 29.23 16.69 -6.21
C CYS A 113 29.59 17.96 -5.42
N GLU A 114 29.20 18.03 -4.15
CA GLU A 114 29.53 19.14 -3.24
C GLU A 114 31.04 19.28 -3.00
N LYS A 115 31.73 18.16 -2.71
CA LYS A 115 33.18 18.09 -2.48
C LYS A 115 34.00 18.67 -3.64
N HIS A 116 33.55 18.46 -4.88
CA HIS A 116 34.25 18.92 -6.08
C HIS A 116 33.65 20.20 -6.68
N HIS A 117 32.73 20.86 -5.96
CA HIS A 117 32.03 22.05 -6.42
C HIS A 117 31.35 21.88 -7.80
N VAL A 118 30.85 20.67 -8.07
CA VAL A 118 30.10 20.34 -9.28
C VAL A 118 28.61 20.38 -8.95
N ASN A 119 27.92 21.41 -9.42
CA ASN A 119 26.47 21.51 -9.29
C ASN A 119 25.81 20.86 -10.51
N LEU A 120 25.03 19.79 -10.30
CA LEU A 120 24.27 19.08 -11.33
C LEU A 120 22.82 19.00 -10.89
N TRP A 121 21.95 19.78 -11.55
CA TRP A 121 20.51 19.75 -11.33
C TRP A 121 19.94 18.35 -11.55
N SER A 122 20.42 17.64 -12.57
CA SER A 122 20.03 16.26 -12.84
C SER A 122 20.31 15.33 -11.66
N VAL A 123 21.43 15.49 -10.96
CA VAL A 123 21.75 14.66 -9.78
C VAL A 123 20.78 14.97 -8.63
N ASP A 124 20.45 16.23 -8.38
CA ASP A 124 19.46 16.59 -7.37
C ASP A 124 18.09 15.98 -7.68
N GLN A 125 17.64 16.04 -8.93
CA GLN A 125 16.39 15.41 -9.36
C GLN A 125 16.44 13.88 -9.27
N MET A 126 17.59 13.27 -9.60
CA MET A 126 17.80 11.83 -9.46
C MET A 126 17.70 11.41 -7.98
N VAL A 127 18.24 12.19 -7.05
CA VAL A 127 18.10 11.93 -5.59
C VAL A 127 16.63 11.98 -5.16
N VAL A 128 15.88 12.98 -5.62
CA VAL A 128 14.43 13.10 -5.34
C VAL A 128 13.67 11.90 -5.92
N LEU A 129 13.94 11.52 -7.16
CA LEU A 129 13.31 10.38 -7.81
C LEU A 129 13.64 9.06 -7.10
N PHE A 130 14.88 8.89 -6.67
CA PHE A 130 15.30 7.73 -5.88
C PHE A 130 14.47 7.61 -4.59
N LYS A 131 14.32 8.70 -3.84
CA LYS A 131 13.51 8.72 -2.61
C LYS A 131 12.02 8.40 -2.87
N LYS A 132 11.46 8.87 -3.98
CA LYS A 132 10.09 8.49 -4.41
C LYS A 132 9.98 6.98 -4.66
N GLN A 133 10.99 6.37 -5.29
CA GLN A 133 11.02 4.92 -5.48
C GLN A 133 11.04 4.18 -4.14
N GLU A 134 11.83 4.63 -3.16
CA GLU A 134 11.85 4.02 -1.82
C GLU A 134 10.49 4.07 -1.13
N GLN A 135 9.73 5.16 -1.30
CA GLN A 135 8.36 5.28 -0.79
C GLN A 135 7.41 4.26 -1.46
N LEU A 136 7.53 4.07 -2.78
CA LEU A 136 6.76 3.04 -3.48
C LEU A 136 7.16 1.63 -3.05
N LEU A 137 8.45 1.36 -2.83
CA LEU A 137 8.91 0.08 -2.29
C LEU A 137 8.29 -0.22 -0.92
N ALA A 138 8.17 0.78 -0.05
CA ALA A 138 7.48 0.64 1.23
C ALA A 138 5.98 0.29 1.04
N ALA A 139 5.30 0.93 0.08
CA ALA A 139 3.91 0.61 -0.25
C ALA A 139 3.75 -0.82 -0.79
N VAL A 140 4.68 -1.30 -1.62
CA VAL A 140 4.72 -2.70 -2.08
C VAL A 140 4.90 -3.63 -0.88
N ARG A 141 5.84 -3.35 0.01
CA ARG A 141 6.12 -4.17 1.20
C ARG A 141 4.89 -4.34 2.09
N VAL A 142 4.17 -3.25 2.36
CA VAL A 142 2.92 -3.28 3.13
C VAL A 142 1.86 -4.12 2.42
N THR A 143 1.72 -3.96 1.10
CA THR A 143 0.74 -4.71 0.31
C THR A 143 1.04 -6.20 0.29
N LEU A 144 2.31 -6.59 0.14
CA LEU A 144 2.74 -7.99 0.26
C LEU A 144 2.47 -8.57 1.65
N GLN A 145 2.60 -7.77 2.71
CA GLN A 145 2.26 -8.21 4.06
C GLN A 145 0.75 -8.40 4.23
N MET A 146 -0.09 -7.55 3.64
CA MET A 146 -1.55 -7.74 3.62
C MET A 146 -1.93 -9.01 2.87
N LEU A 147 -1.30 -9.26 1.72
CA LEU A 147 -1.47 -10.50 0.96
C LEU A 147 -1.07 -11.74 1.77
N LYS A 148 0.03 -11.67 2.52
CA LYS A 148 0.48 -12.76 3.40
C LYS A 148 -0.52 -13.07 4.52
N ASN A 149 -1.30 -12.08 4.94
CA ASN A 149 -2.33 -12.24 5.97
C ASN A 149 -3.68 -12.71 5.42
N SER A 150 -3.84 -12.76 4.09
CA SER A 150 -5.08 -13.17 3.42
C SER A 150 -5.38 -14.66 3.60
N ASP A 151 -6.66 -15.00 3.49
CA ASP A 151 -7.10 -16.40 3.55
C ASP A 151 -6.59 -17.21 2.36
N LEU A 152 -6.42 -16.60 1.19
CA LEU A 152 -5.82 -17.26 0.03
C LEU A 152 -4.40 -17.73 0.33
N TYR A 153 -3.56 -16.86 0.90
CA TYR A 153 -2.19 -17.22 1.28
C TYR A 153 -2.19 -18.32 2.35
N LYS A 154 -3.04 -18.20 3.38
CA LYS A 154 -3.15 -19.22 4.43
C LYS A 154 -3.56 -20.57 3.85
N MET A 155 -4.55 -20.59 2.95
CA MET A 155 -5.02 -21.80 2.27
C MET A 155 -3.90 -22.46 1.47
N GLU A 156 -3.17 -21.70 0.66
CA GLU A 156 -2.05 -22.22 -0.15
C GLU A 156 -0.93 -22.82 0.71
N ASN A 157 -0.75 -22.33 1.94
CA ASN A 157 0.31 -22.75 2.86
C ASN A 157 -0.17 -23.71 3.96
N GLY A 158 -1.41 -24.22 3.89
CA GLY A 158 -1.95 -25.13 4.91
C GLY A 158 -2.10 -24.50 6.30
N ILE A 159 -2.16 -23.18 6.39
CA ILE A 159 -2.37 -22.43 7.63
C ILE A 159 -3.88 -22.38 7.91
N ALA A 160 -4.25 -22.63 9.17
CA ALA A 160 -5.65 -22.60 9.59
C ALA A 160 -6.29 -21.23 9.31
N ILE A 161 -7.44 -21.25 8.62
CA ILE A 161 -8.28 -20.08 8.41
C ILE A 161 -9.35 -20.10 9.49
N MET A 162 -9.31 -19.13 10.40
CA MET A 162 -10.45 -18.88 11.29
C MET A 162 -11.52 -18.17 10.47
N ARG A 163 -12.41 -18.95 9.84
CA ARG A 163 -13.68 -18.38 9.38
C ARG A 163 -14.45 -18.01 10.64
N GLN A 164 -14.72 -16.72 10.84
CA GLN A 164 -15.82 -16.34 11.71
C GLN A 164 -17.07 -16.93 11.06
N GLU A 165 -17.51 -18.08 11.56
CA GLU A 165 -18.85 -18.55 11.27
C GLU A 165 -19.79 -17.44 11.71
N ALA A 166 -20.52 -16.85 10.76
CA ALA A 166 -21.65 -16.00 11.05
C ALA A 166 -22.75 -16.88 11.66
N ASN A 167 -22.55 -17.31 12.90
CA ASN A 167 -23.58 -17.96 13.68
C ASN A 167 -24.53 -16.87 14.13
N ILE A 168 -25.67 -16.77 13.44
CA ILE A 168 -26.79 -15.95 13.92
C ILE A 168 -27.35 -16.66 15.16
N HIS A 169 -26.87 -16.25 16.33
CA HIS A 169 -27.43 -16.70 17.59
C HIS A 169 -28.63 -15.81 17.94
N VAL A 170 -29.84 -16.28 17.64
CA VAL A 170 -31.07 -15.63 18.09
C VAL A 170 -31.37 -16.12 19.52
N SER A 171 -31.15 -15.27 20.52
CA SER A 171 -31.54 -15.53 21.91
C SER A 171 -32.33 -14.34 22.48
N GLY A 172 -33.27 -14.63 23.39
CA GLY A 172 -34.08 -13.60 24.06
C GLY A 172 -35.35 -13.15 23.32
N VAL A 173 -35.81 -13.87 22.28
CA VAL A 173 -37.04 -13.49 21.57
C VAL A 173 -38.23 -14.30 22.06
N SER A 174 -39.18 -13.65 22.75
CA SER A 174 -40.52 -14.19 22.96
C SER A 174 -41.42 -13.78 21.78
N GLY A 175 -42.00 -14.77 21.09
CA GLY A 175 -42.98 -14.53 20.01
C GLY A 175 -42.46 -14.56 18.56
N SER A 176 -41.25 -15.10 18.29
CA SER A 176 -40.81 -15.32 16.90
C SER A 176 -41.64 -16.41 16.22
N SER A 177 -42.30 -16.07 15.12
CA SER A 177 -42.90 -17.05 14.19
C SER A 177 -41.83 -17.46 13.19
N ILE A 178 -41.24 -18.64 13.36
CA ILE A 178 -40.34 -19.24 12.36
C ILE A 178 -41.22 -19.87 11.28
N ASN A 179 -41.30 -19.23 10.13
CA ASN A 179 -42.05 -19.74 8.99
C ASN A 179 -41.24 -20.82 8.28
N ILE A 180 -41.58 -22.09 8.53
CA ILE A 180 -41.03 -23.25 7.82
C ILE A 180 -42.03 -23.65 6.73
N ASN A 181 -41.58 -23.84 5.49
CA ASN A 181 -42.41 -24.17 4.31
C ASN A 181 -43.45 -23.11 3.89
N SER A 182 -43.18 -21.81 4.06
CA SER A 182 -44.07 -20.75 3.58
C SER A 182 -43.52 -20.06 2.33
N SER A 183 -44.21 -20.18 1.19
CA SER A 183 -43.89 -19.39 -0.01
C SER A 183 -44.35 -17.94 0.16
N GLY A 184 -43.43 -16.99 0.12
CA GLY A 184 -43.74 -15.55 0.17
C GLY A 184 -43.78 -14.92 1.56
N ALA A 185 -43.23 -15.57 2.60
CA ALA A 185 -43.12 -14.96 3.91
C ALA A 185 -41.99 -13.91 3.97
N THR A 186 -42.30 -12.71 4.44
CA THR A 186 -41.32 -11.65 4.74
C THR A 186 -41.15 -11.50 6.24
N ALA A 187 -39.92 -11.66 6.74
CA ALA A 187 -39.53 -11.36 8.11
C ALA A 187 -38.81 -10.01 8.14
N ASN A 188 -39.32 -9.07 8.93
CA ASN A 188 -38.66 -7.79 9.18
C ASN A 188 -37.85 -7.89 10.46
N VAL A 189 -36.54 -7.75 10.34
CA VAL A 189 -35.62 -7.66 11.48
C VAL A 189 -35.35 -6.18 11.76
N ALA A 190 -35.79 -5.70 12.92
CA ALA A 190 -35.35 -4.41 13.43
C ALA A 190 -33.98 -4.59 14.09
N ASN A 191 -32.90 -4.40 13.33
CA ASN A 191 -31.55 -4.36 13.88
C ASN A 191 -31.30 -2.99 14.51
N ASN A 192 -31.15 -2.95 15.84
CA ASN A 192 -30.56 -1.80 16.51
C ASN A 192 -29.06 -1.79 16.17
N TYR A 193 -28.65 -0.89 15.29
CA TYR A 193 -27.24 -0.68 14.95
C TYR A 193 -26.47 -0.25 16.20
N ASN A 194 -25.52 -1.07 16.62
CA ASN A 194 -24.55 -0.72 17.66
C ASN A 194 -23.27 -0.26 16.96
N GLU A 195 -22.94 1.02 17.08
CA GLU A 195 -21.72 1.57 16.49
C GLU A 195 -20.47 0.96 17.14
N PRO A 196 -19.51 0.44 16.36
CA PRO A 196 -18.23 -0.04 16.86
C PRO A 196 -17.47 1.02 17.69
N ALA A 197 -17.02 0.65 18.88
CA ALA A 197 -16.30 1.54 19.80
C ALA A 197 -15.02 2.14 19.20
N ILE A 198 -14.42 1.47 18.21
CA ILE A 198 -13.21 1.92 17.54
C ILE A 198 -13.33 3.31 16.91
N PHE A 199 -14.52 3.73 16.48
CA PHE A 199 -14.72 5.08 15.94
C PHE A 199 -14.58 6.15 17.02
N ALA A 200 -15.05 5.89 18.24
CA ALA A 200 -14.86 6.79 19.38
C ALA A 200 -13.39 6.82 19.85
N ASP A 201 -12.73 5.66 19.83
CA ASP A 201 -11.31 5.56 20.19
C ASP A 201 -10.43 6.34 19.21
N LEU A 202 -10.75 6.29 17.91
CA LEU A 202 -10.07 7.07 16.86
C LEU A 202 -10.21 8.59 17.09
N ILE A 203 -11.42 9.07 17.37
CA ILE A 203 -11.65 10.49 17.68
C ILE A 203 -10.85 10.90 18.93
N SER A 204 -10.80 10.03 19.94
CA SER A 204 -10.03 10.28 21.16
C SER A 204 -8.53 10.35 20.90
N ALA A 205 -8.01 9.47 20.04
CA ALA A 205 -6.61 9.48 19.62
C ALA A 205 -6.26 10.76 18.85
N ILE A 206 -7.12 11.22 17.94
CA ILE A 206 -6.92 12.47 17.19
C ILE A 206 -6.80 13.66 18.16
N LYS A 207 -7.76 13.81 19.06
CA LYS A 207 -7.79 14.92 20.05
C LYS A 207 -6.59 14.91 21.01
N SER A 208 -6.00 13.75 21.24
CA SER A 208 -4.87 13.59 22.15
C SER A 208 -3.51 13.87 21.49
N ASN A 209 -3.47 14.05 20.16
CA ASN A 209 -2.23 14.27 19.39
C ASN A 209 -1.90 15.75 19.11
N TYR A 210 -2.68 16.70 19.66
CA TYR A 210 -2.42 18.14 19.57
C TYR A 210 -2.21 18.67 18.13
N PHE A 211 -3.07 18.25 17.20
CA PHE A 211 -3.09 18.80 15.85
C PHE A 211 -3.51 20.28 15.86
N ASP A 212 -3.20 21.00 14.78
CA ASP A 212 -3.83 22.29 14.55
C ASP A 212 -5.35 22.12 14.33
N SER A 213 -6.11 23.18 14.57
CA SER A 213 -7.57 23.12 14.58
C SER A 213 -8.20 22.69 13.25
N GLU A 214 -7.55 22.97 12.12
CA GLU A 214 -8.04 22.60 10.79
C GLU A 214 -7.78 21.11 10.50
N THR A 215 -6.57 20.64 10.77
CA THR A 215 -6.20 19.23 10.63
C THR A 215 -7.02 18.34 11.56
N GLU A 216 -7.21 18.74 12.82
CA GLU A 216 -8.02 17.99 13.78
C GLU A 216 -9.46 17.78 13.27
N LEU A 217 -10.10 18.86 12.82
CA LEU A 217 -11.48 18.85 12.35
C LEU A 217 -11.63 17.96 11.11
N ASN A 218 -10.71 18.09 10.14
CA ASN A 218 -10.70 17.24 8.95
C ASN A 218 -10.54 15.75 9.27
N LEU A 219 -9.69 15.40 10.25
CA LEU A 219 -9.50 14.01 10.66
C LEU A 219 -10.73 13.45 11.38
N ILE A 220 -11.38 14.24 12.24
CA ILE A 220 -12.61 13.85 12.93
C ILE A 220 -13.76 13.65 11.92
N ASP A 221 -13.91 14.53 10.95
CA ASP A 221 -14.94 14.41 9.90
C ASP A 221 -14.74 13.15 9.06
N ASN A 222 -13.49 12.78 8.77
CA ASN A 222 -13.16 11.52 8.11
C ASN A 222 -13.58 10.29 8.92
N VAL A 223 -13.40 10.31 10.25
CA VAL A 223 -13.88 9.22 11.12
C VAL A 223 -15.40 9.16 11.17
N HIS A 224 -16.09 10.31 11.19
CA HIS A 224 -17.56 10.35 11.15
C HIS A 224 -18.12 9.83 9.81
N ALA A 225 -17.52 10.20 8.68
CA ALA A 225 -17.90 9.68 7.37
C ALA A 225 -17.71 8.16 7.28
N LEU A 226 -16.63 7.65 7.88
CA LEU A 226 -16.34 6.23 7.98
C LEU A 226 -17.39 5.49 8.82
N ALA A 227 -17.75 6.02 9.99
CA ALA A 227 -18.78 5.45 10.87
C ALA A 227 -20.18 5.46 10.23
N ALA A 228 -20.54 6.55 9.55
CA ALA A 228 -21.80 6.65 8.81
C ALA A 228 -21.88 5.61 7.67
N SER A 229 -20.76 5.37 6.99
CA SER A 229 -20.68 4.38 5.91
C SER A 229 -20.73 2.95 6.41
N HIS A 230 -20.26 2.68 7.64
CA HIS A 230 -20.44 1.40 8.31
C HIS A 230 -21.92 1.09 8.54
N ARG A 231 -22.68 2.09 8.99
CA ARG A 231 -24.14 1.97 9.10
C ARG A 231 -24.84 1.84 7.73
N GLY A 232 -24.33 2.54 6.72
CA GLY A 232 -24.93 2.64 5.39
C GLY A 232 -24.62 1.48 4.42
N GLY A 233 -23.74 0.54 4.80
CA GLY A 233 -23.34 -0.60 3.96
C GLY A 233 -22.31 -0.28 2.88
N SER A 234 -21.75 0.93 2.86
CA SER A 234 -20.70 1.39 1.92
C SER A 234 -19.32 1.48 2.60
N PHE A 235 -19.12 0.72 3.68
CA PHE A 235 -17.93 0.82 4.53
C PHE A 235 -16.63 0.59 3.77
N LYS A 236 -16.62 -0.33 2.82
CA LYS A 236 -15.42 -0.68 2.03
C LYS A 236 -14.85 0.49 1.24
N ASP A 237 -15.72 1.28 0.62
CA ASP A 237 -15.30 2.45 -0.17
C ASP A 237 -14.85 3.58 0.77
N ALA A 238 -15.61 3.83 1.84
CA ALA A 238 -15.23 4.81 2.85
C ALA A 238 -13.94 4.48 3.59
N TYR A 239 -13.64 3.20 3.81
CA TYR A 239 -12.37 2.75 4.38
C TYR A 239 -11.19 3.09 3.47
N LYS A 240 -11.36 2.93 2.15
CA LYS A 240 -10.31 3.30 1.19
C LYS A 240 -10.04 4.80 1.21
N ASP A 241 -11.08 5.62 1.21
CA ASP A 241 -10.97 7.08 1.24
C ASP A 241 -10.36 7.56 2.57
N PHE A 242 -10.80 6.97 3.68
CA PHE A 242 -10.22 7.21 5.00
C PHE A 242 -8.72 6.92 5.01
N MET A 243 -8.29 5.75 4.50
CA MET A 243 -6.87 5.37 4.45
C MET A 243 -6.01 6.31 3.59
N GLN A 244 -6.59 6.92 2.55
CA GLN A 244 -5.89 7.94 1.76
C GLN A 244 -5.73 9.25 2.56
N ASN A 245 -6.81 9.68 3.22
CA ASN A 245 -6.86 10.95 3.94
C ASN A 245 -5.98 10.96 5.19
N ILE A 246 -5.77 9.81 5.85
CA ILE A 246 -4.91 9.72 7.03
C ILE A 246 -3.43 9.48 6.72
N SER A 247 -3.03 9.38 5.44
CA SER A 247 -1.68 8.95 5.04
C SER A 247 -0.55 9.81 5.63
N ALA A 248 -0.75 11.12 5.75
CA ALA A 248 0.20 12.05 6.38
C ALA A 248 0.29 11.90 7.92
N HIS A 249 -0.70 11.23 8.53
CA HIS A 249 -0.85 11.09 9.98
C HIS A 249 -0.89 9.62 10.42
N ILE A 250 -0.43 8.70 9.54
CA ILE A 250 -0.65 7.25 9.67
C ILE A 250 -0.17 6.66 11.00
N THR A 251 0.83 7.28 11.63
CA THR A 251 1.38 6.86 12.93
C THR A 251 0.34 6.91 14.06
N VAL A 252 -0.56 7.90 14.04
CA VAL A 252 -1.67 8.02 15.01
C VAL A 252 -2.69 6.90 14.81
N PHE A 253 -2.90 6.51 13.56
CA PHE A 253 -3.95 5.57 13.17
C PHE A 253 -3.49 4.11 13.13
N THR A 254 -2.19 3.87 13.06
CA THR A 254 -1.58 2.53 12.95
C THR A 254 -2.13 1.51 13.97
N PRO A 255 -2.31 1.84 15.26
CA PRO A 255 -2.88 0.91 16.24
C PRO A 255 -4.31 0.45 15.93
N PHE A 256 -5.06 1.23 15.16
CA PHE A 256 -6.48 1.01 14.87
C PHE A 256 -6.73 0.35 13.51
N ILE A 257 -5.70 0.27 12.63
CA ILE A 257 -5.86 -0.24 11.25
C ILE A 257 -6.39 -1.67 11.24
N SER A 258 -5.88 -2.54 12.13
CA SER A 258 -6.34 -3.93 12.21
C SER A 258 -7.80 -4.02 12.65
N GLY A 259 -8.19 -3.24 13.66
CA GLY A 259 -9.56 -3.18 14.14
C GLY A 259 -10.53 -2.62 13.10
N LEU A 260 -10.13 -1.59 12.35
CA LEU A 260 -10.93 -1.03 11.26
C LEU A 260 -11.05 -2.03 10.11
N SER A 261 -9.98 -2.75 9.78
CA SER A 261 -10.01 -3.78 8.73
C SER A 261 -10.90 -4.97 9.09
N ALA A 262 -11.13 -5.23 10.38
CA ALA A 262 -12.04 -6.27 10.84
C ALA A 262 -13.53 -5.88 10.71
N LEU A 263 -13.83 -4.62 10.38
CA LEU A 263 -15.18 -4.13 10.09
C LEU A 263 -15.54 -4.19 8.59
N LEU A 264 -14.59 -4.61 7.72
CA LEU A 264 -14.82 -4.86 6.29
C LEU A 264 -15.48 -6.22 6.06
#